data_AF-A0AAQ4D2N0-F1
#
_entry.id   AF-A0AAQ4D2N0-F1
#
_cell.length_a   1.000
_cell.length_b   1.000
_cell.length_c   1.000
_cell.angle_alpha   90.00
_cell.angle_beta   90.00
_cell.angle_gamma   90.00
#
_symmetry.space_group_name_H-M   'P 1'
#
loop_
_entity.id
_entity.type
_entity.pdbx_description
1 polymer ?
#
loop_
_entity_poly.entity_id
_entity_poly.type
_entity_poly.pdbx_seq_one_letter_code
_entity_poly.pdbx_strand_id
1 'polypeptide(L)' 'MDAEGNVYAKKNRMDEEGIFYEMYEGGYNLYLSKLNKEKGWYLGIKKSGVPKPGPRTARGQKAVMFLPRAAKPRS' A
#
# COMPACT_ATOMS: atom_id res chain seq x y z
N MET A 1 3.13 6.64 3.40
CA MET A 1 1.95 6.69 4.26
C MET A 1 2.36 7.34 5.54
N ASP A 2 1.87 8.55 5.79
CA ASP A 2 2.17 9.30 7.01
C ASP A 2 1.46 8.72 8.25
N ALA A 3 1.63 9.39 9.39
CA ALA A 3 1.03 8.99 10.66
C ALA A 3 -0.50 9.12 10.67
N GLU A 4 -1.07 9.94 9.79
CA GLU A 4 -2.50 10.17 9.58
C GLU A 4 -3.10 9.16 8.58
N GLY A 5 -2.26 8.41 7.87
CA GLY A 5 -2.65 7.38 6.92
C GLY A 5 -2.85 7.90 5.49
N ASN A 6 -2.42 9.11 5.17
CA ASN A 6 -2.44 9.61 3.80
C ASN A 6 -1.31 8.97 3.00
N VAL A 7 -1.60 8.66 1.73
CA VAL A 7 -0.65 8.04 0.81
C VAL A 7 -0.25 9.07 -0.25
N TYR A 8 1.05 9.34 -0.33
CA TYR A 8 1.64 10.30 -1.25
C TYR A 8 3.10 9.89 -1.55
N ALA A 9 3.67 10.48 -2.59
CA ALA A 9 5.05 10.20 -2.99
C ALA A 9 6.04 11.09 -2.21
N LYS A 10 7.17 10.52 -1.80
CA LYS A 10 8.31 11.27 -1.24
C LYS A 10 9.55 11.11 -2.10
N LYS A 11 10.43 12.12 -2.04
CA LYS A 11 11.73 12.10 -2.74
C LYS A 11 12.71 11.09 -2.13
N ASN A 12 12.72 10.97 -0.79
CA ASN A 12 13.61 10.05 -0.11
C ASN A 12 12.97 8.65 -0.01
N ARG A 13 13.54 7.68 -0.71
CA ARG A 13 13.08 6.28 -0.70
C ARG A 13 13.29 5.55 0.63
N MET A 14 14.19 6.05 1.48
CA MET A 14 14.52 5.45 2.77
C MET A 14 13.68 5.99 3.92
N ASP A 15 12.77 6.92 3.64
CA ASP A 15 11.81 7.43 4.62
C ASP A 15 10.89 6.29 5.09
N GLU A 16 10.69 6.15 6.40
CA GLU A 16 9.90 5.05 6.98
C GLU A 16 8.44 5.06 6.50
N GLU A 17 7.90 6.23 6.16
CA GLU A 17 6.56 6.33 5.57
C GLU A 17 6.47 5.62 4.20
N GLY A 18 7.59 5.45 3.50
CA GLY A 18 7.70 4.73 2.24
C GLY A 18 7.95 3.24 2.37
N ILE A 19 8.14 2.72 3.59
CA ILE A 19 8.49 1.32 3.83
C ILE A 19 7.23 0.51 4.19
N PHE A 20 7.06 -0.63 3.50
CA PHE A 20 5.93 -1.53 3.68
C PHE A 20 6.40 -2.97 3.84
N TYR A 21 5.69 -3.74 4.67
CA TYR A 21 5.82 -5.20 4.73
C TYR A 21 4.97 -5.82 3.62
N GLU A 22 5.61 -6.60 2.75
CA GLU A 22 4.93 -7.40 1.72
C GLU A 22 4.45 -8.72 2.32
N MET A 23 3.19 -9.05 2.09
CA MET A 23 2.57 -10.31 2.53
C MET A 23 1.76 -10.93 1.40
N TYR A 24 1.86 -12.24 1.23
CA TYR A 24 1.12 -12.97 0.21
C TYR A 24 -0.18 -13.55 0.76
N GLU A 25 -1.30 -13.30 0.08
CA GLU A 25 -2.62 -13.81 0.43
C GLU A 25 -3.47 -14.05 -0.83
N GLY A 26 -3.83 -15.32 -1.08
CA GLY A 26 -4.82 -15.68 -2.10
C GLY A 26 -4.45 -15.27 -3.53
N GLY A 27 -3.17 -15.27 -3.89
CA GLY A 27 -2.70 -14.85 -5.22
C GLY A 27 -2.42 -13.35 -5.37
N TYR A 28 -2.55 -12.58 -4.29
CA TYR A 28 -2.27 -11.15 -4.25
C TYR A 28 -1.27 -10.84 -3.14
N ASN A 29 -0.54 -9.74 -3.33
CA ASN A 29 0.27 -9.13 -2.29
C ASN A 29 -0.53 -8.04 -1.57
N LEU A 30 -0.32 -7.96 -0.27
CA LEU A 30 -0.75 -6.88 0.60
C LEU A 30 0.49 -6.13 1.08
N TYR A 31 0.38 -4.82 1.26
CA TYR A 31 1.47 -3.96 1.69
C TYR A 31 1.08 -3.23 2.98
N LEU A 32 1.52 -3.72 4.13
CA LEU A 32 1.25 -3.11 5.45
C LEU A 32 2.29 -2.01 5.74
N SER A 33 1.84 -0.81 6.09
CA SER A 33 2.74 0.30 6.44
C SER A 33 3.63 -0.10 7.62
N LYS A 34 4.96 0.02 7.48
CA LYS A 34 5.88 -0.28 8.59
C LYS A 34 5.63 0.65 9.78
N LEU A 35 5.50 1.95 9.48
CA LEU A 35 5.25 3.00 10.47
C LEU A 35 3.92 2.80 11.22
N ASN A 36 2.87 2.36 10.52
CA ASN A 36 1.52 2.23 11.08
C ASN A 36 1.09 0.76 11.29
N LYS A 37 2.04 -0.17 11.45
CA LYS A 37 1.76 -1.61 11.53
C LYS A 37 0.79 -1.98 12.65
N GLU A 38 0.92 -1.34 13.81
CA GLU A 38 0.08 -1.59 14.99
C GLU A 38 -1.39 -1.15 14.76
N LYS A 39 -1.61 -0.23 13.81
CA LYS A 39 -2.95 0.21 13.42
C LYS A 39 -3.56 -0.69 12.32
N GLY A 40 -2.79 -1.64 11.78
CA GLY A 40 -3.23 -2.54 10.72
C GLY A 40 -3.50 -1.83 9.38
N TRP A 41 -2.75 -0.78 9.05
CA TRP A 41 -3.00 0.04 7.87
C TRP A 41 -2.24 -0.44 6.63
N TYR A 42 -2.99 -0.77 5.59
CA TYR A 42 -2.48 -1.25 4.32
C TYR A 42 -2.41 -0.14 3.28
N LEU A 43 -1.48 -0.23 2.34
CA LEU A 43 -1.57 0.50 1.09
C LEU A 43 -2.88 0.09 0.39
N GLY A 44 -3.62 1.06 -0.14
CA GLY A 44 -4.86 0.75 -0.85
C GLY A 44 -5.24 1.81 -1.85
N ILE A 45 -6.00 1.40 -2.86
CA ILE A 45 -6.51 2.27 -3.92
C ILE A 45 -8.03 2.14 -3.98
N LYS A 46 -8.74 3.27 -4.04
CA LYS A 46 -10.20 3.28 -4.19
C LYS A 46 -10.60 2.85 -5.61
N LYS A 47 -11.86 2.45 -5.80
CA LYS A 47 -12.41 2.18 -7.15
C LYS A 47 -12.26 3.36 -8.11
N SER A 48 -12.21 4.59 -7.60
CA SER A 48 -11.99 5.81 -8.37
C SER A 48 -10.51 6.04 -8.77
N GLY A 49 -9.59 5.13 -8.45
CA GLY A 49 -8.17 5.22 -8.79
C GLY A 49 -7.33 6.08 -7.85
N VAL A 50 -7.94 6.83 -6.94
CA VAL A 50 -7.20 7.65 -5.95
C VAL A 50 -6.77 6.83 -4.74
N PRO A 51 -5.73 7.25 -4.01
CA PRO A 51 -5.28 6.53 -2.83
C PRO A 51 -6.37 6.41 -1.75
N LYS A 52 -6.40 5.27 -1.08
CA LYS A 52 -7.30 5.00 0.04
C LYS A 52 -6.55 5.30 1.35
N PRO A 53 -7.10 6.16 2.24
CA PRO A 53 -6.48 6.44 3.53
C PRO A 53 -6.34 5.18 4.38
N GLY A 54 -5.21 5.05 5.07
CA GLY A 54 -4.86 3.93 5.96
C GLY A 54 -5.98 3.52 6.93
N PRO A 55 -6.58 4.46 7.71
CA PRO A 55 -7.71 4.15 8.61
C PRO A 55 -8.92 3.50 7.95
N ARG A 56 -9.04 3.57 6.62
CA ARG A 56 -10.16 3.00 5.86
C ARG A 56 -9.79 1.71 5.15
N THR A 57 -8.59 1.21 5.37
CA THR A 57 -8.09 -0.05 4.79
C THR A 57 -8.28 -1.17 5.80
N ALA A 58 -8.49 -2.39 5.30
CA ALA A 58 -8.55 -3.59 6.13
C ALA A 58 -8.24 -4.81 5.27
N ARG A 59 -7.69 -5.85 5.89
CA ARG A 59 -7.52 -7.17 5.28
C ARG A 59 -8.87 -7.69 4.77
N GLY A 60 -8.87 -8.38 3.63
CA GLY A 60 -10.08 -8.85 2.95
C GLY A 60 -10.76 -7.83 2.02
N GLN A 61 -10.40 -6.54 2.09
CA GLN A 61 -10.89 -5.57 1.11
C GLN A 61 -10.13 -5.72 -0.22
N LYS A 62 -10.85 -5.82 -1.36
CA LYS A 62 -10.20 -5.84 -2.70
C LYS A 62 -9.29 -4.64 -2.97
N ALA A 63 -9.55 -3.50 -2.30
CA ALA A 63 -8.77 -2.27 -2.42
C ALA A 63 -7.31 -2.39 -1.95
N VAL A 64 -6.96 -3.42 -1.18
CA VAL A 64 -5.60 -3.64 -0.63
C VAL A 64 -4.87 -4.82 -1.29
N MET A 65 -5.48 -5.45 -2.31
CA MET A 65 -4.95 -6.62 -3.01
C MET A 65 -4.25 -6.17 -4.29
N PHE A 66 -2.93 -6.35 -4.36
CA PHE A 66 -2.12 -5.96 -5.49
C PHE A 66 -1.50 -7.18 -6.16
N LEU A 67 -1.48 -7.18 -7.49
CA LEU A 67 -0.75 -8.18 -8.26
C LEU A 67 0.48 -7.51 -8.87
N PRO A 68 1.71 -7.87 -8.47
CA PRO A 68 2.91 -7.38 -9.14
C PRO A 68 2.91 -7.78 -10.62
N ARG A 69 3.22 -6.83 -11.49
CA ARG A 69 3.29 -7.05 -12.94
C ARG A 69 4.66 -6.60 -13.42
N ALA A 70 5.30 -7.39 -14.29
CA ALA A 70 6.50 -6.94 -14.97
C ALA A 70 6.17 -5.71 -15.83
N ALA A 71 7.02 -4.69 -15.77
CA ALA A 71 6.94 -3.58 -16.71
C ALA A 71 7.20 -4.12 -18.12
N LYS A 72 6.41 -3.67 -19.10
CA LYS A 72 6.77 -3.92 -20.50
C LYS A 72 8.09 -3.20 -20.79
N PRO A 73 9.06 -3.85 -21.46
CA PRO A 73 10.24 -3.15 -21.97
C PRO A 73 9.78 -1.95 -22.83
N ARG A 74 10.47 -0.82 -22.73
CA ARG A 74 10.26 0.27 -23.71
C ARG A 74 10.76 -0.25 -25.06
N SER A 75 9.88 -0.25 -26.06
CA SER A 75 10.20 -0.47 -27.47
C SER A 75 10.98 0.70 -28.05
#